data_AF-A0A946LC99-F1
#
_entry.id   AF-A0A946LC99-F1
#
_cell.length_a   1.000
_cell.length_b   1.000
_cell.length_c   1.000
_cell.angle_alpha   90.00
_cell.angle_beta   90.00
_cell.angle_gamma   90.00
#
_symmetry.space_group_name_H-M   'P 1'
#
loop_
_entity.id
_entity.type
_entity.pdbx_description
1 polymer ?
#
loop_
_entity_poly.entity_id
_entity_poly.type
_entity_poly.pdbx_seq_one_letter_code
_entity_poly.pdbx_strand_id
1 'polypeptide(L)'
;MSTKEKLTQSLKEALKAKDELRKRVVRMALSAIKNAEVEKKGELDEPDVLAILQKEVKARHETIEGAKQAGRDDLISIAKEEIAVLEEYLPQALSREELEGLVKEAITESGATSIMEMG
;
A
#
# COMPACT_ATOMS: atom_id res chain seq x y z
N MET A 1 -9.33 -6.59 -18.29
CA MET A 1 -9.02 -5.25 -17.76
C MET A 1 -7.73 -5.35 -17.00
N SER A 2 -6.75 -4.53 -17.35
CA SER A 2 -5.49 -4.37 -16.61
C SER A 2 -5.74 -3.75 -15.24
N THR A 3 -4.80 -3.89 -14.32
CA THR A 3 -4.93 -3.28 -12.99
C THR A 3 -5.00 -1.75 -13.07
N LYS A 4 -4.27 -1.13 -14.01
CA LYS A 4 -4.35 0.31 -14.31
C LYS A 4 -5.75 0.75 -14.77
N GLU A 5 -6.41 -0.05 -15.61
CA GLU A 5 -7.79 0.20 -16.02
C GLU A 5 -8.77 0.09 -14.84
N LYS A 6 -8.61 -0.93 -13.99
CA LYS A 6 -9.43 -1.12 -12.79
C LYS A 6 -9.31 0.07 -11.84
N LEU A 7 -8.09 0.58 -11.60
CA LEU A 7 -7.86 1.77 -10.79
C LEU A 7 -8.52 3.01 -11.40
N THR A 8 -8.41 3.19 -12.71
CA THR A 8 -9.03 4.32 -13.41
C THR A 8 -10.56 4.28 -13.30
N GLN A 9 -11.15 3.09 -13.42
CA GLN A 9 -12.59 2.89 -13.25
C GLN A 9 -13.02 3.13 -11.79
N SER A 10 -12.27 2.59 -10.83
CA SER A 10 -12.50 2.81 -9.41
C SER A 10 -12.45 4.28 -9.01
N LEU A 11 -11.53 5.06 -9.59
CA LEU A 11 -11.49 6.50 -9.37
C LEU A 11 -12.79 7.19 -9.80
N LYS A 12 -13.36 6.79 -10.95
CA LYS A 12 -14.65 7.33 -11.41
C LYS A 12 -15.80 6.93 -10.49
N GLU A 13 -15.77 5.71 -9.96
CA GLU A 13 -16.77 5.21 -9.02
C GLU A 13 -16.67 5.93 -7.67
N ALA A 14 -15.46 6.11 -7.14
CA ALA A 14 -15.21 6.86 -5.92
C ALA A 14 -15.68 8.32 -6.04
N LEU A 15 -15.48 8.96 -7.20
CA LEU A 15 -16.00 10.29 -7.49
C LEU A 15 -17.54 10.35 -7.46
N LYS A 16 -18.22 9.33 -7.99
CA LYS A 16 -19.69 9.24 -7.96
C LYS A 16 -20.22 8.94 -6.56
N ALA A 17 -19.54 8.06 -5.83
CA ALA A 17 -19.91 7.65 -4.47
C ALA A 17 -19.54 8.69 -3.40
N LYS A 18 -18.75 9.73 -3.77
CA LYS A 18 -18.16 10.70 -2.84
C LYS A 18 -17.30 10.04 -1.76
N ASP A 19 -16.65 8.93 -2.11
CA ASP A 19 -15.71 8.23 -1.26
C ASP A 19 -14.36 8.95 -1.32
N GLU A 20 -14.15 9.88 -0.38
CA GLU A 20 -12.95 10.71 -0.31
C GLU A 20 -11.69 9.89 -0.04
N LEU A 21 -11.78 8.83 0.76
CA LEU A 21 -10.66 7.95 1.08
C LEU A 21 -10.22 7.18 -0.16
N ARG A 22 -11.14 6.41 -0.77
CA ARG A 22 -10.83 5.62 -1.97
C ARG A 22 -10.38 6.51 -3.12
N LYS A 23 -11.00 7.68 -3.29
CA LYS A 23 -10.57 8.68 -4.29
C LYS A 23 -9.12 9.10 -4.07
N ARG A 24 -8.72 9.41 -2.84
CA ARG A 24 -7.35 9.82 -2.51
C ARG A 24 -6.37 8.68 -2.80
N VAL A 25 -6.64 7.50 -2.28
CA VAL A 25 -5.78 6.31 -2.41
C VAL A 25 -5.56 5.93 -3.86
N VAL A 26 -6.64 5.75 -4.61
CA VAL A 26 -6.58 5.36 -6.03
C VAL A 26 -5.90 6.43 -6.87
N ARG A 27 -6.11 7.72 -6.57
CA ARG A 27 -5.42 8.81 -7.25
C ARG A 27 -3.92 8.80 -6.98
N MET A 28 -3.49 8.54 -5.74
CA MET A 28 -2.07 8.44 -5.40
C MET A 28 -1.43 7.26 -6.13
N ALA A 29 -2.07 6.09 -6.13
CA ALA A 29 -1.60 4.92 -6.86
C ALA A 29 -1.44 5.18 -8.37
N LEU A 30 -2.44 5.81 -9.01
CA LEU A 30 -2.35 6.18 -10.43
C LEU A 30 -1.23 7.19 -10.70
N SER A 31 -0.99 8.14 -9.80
CA SER A 31 0.13 9.08 -9.91
C SER A 31 1.48 8.37 -9.79
N ALA A 32 1.62 7.42 -8.86
CA ALA A 32 2.84 6.63 -8.69
C ALA A 32 3.15 5.80 -9.94
N ILE A 33 2.13 5.15 -10.52
CA ILE A 33 2.24 4.43 -11.81
C ILE A 33 2.71 5.39 -12.90
N LYS A 34 2.10 6.56 -13.02
CA LYS A 34 2.47 7.54 -14.05
C LYS A 34 3.88 8.09 -13.86
N ASN A 35 4.32 8.32 -12.63
CA ASN A 35 5.68 8.76 -12.35
C ASN A 35 6.70 7.69 -12.77
N ALA A 36 6.43 6.43 -12.48
CA ALA A 36 7.29 5.34 -12.90
C ALA A 36 7.29 5.12 -14.43
N GLU A 37 6.18 5.37 -15.14
CA GLU A 37 6.17 5.41 -16.62
C GLU A 37 7.11 6.49 -17.17
N VAL A 38 7.11 7.66 -16.53
CA VAL A 38 8.02 8.77 -16.89
C VAL A 38 9.47 8.40 -16.61
N GLU A 39 9.76 7.79 -15.47
CA GLU A 39 11.12 7.33 -15.10
C GLU A 39 11.64 6.23 -16.04
N LYS A 40 10.79 5.24 -16.35
CA LYS A 40 11.10 4.13 -17.28
C LYS A 40 11.17 4.62 -18.73
N LYS A 41 10.67 5.82 -19.04
CA LYS A 41 10.49 6.38 -20.40
C LYS A 41 9.68 5.44 -21.30
N GLY A 42 8.62 4.86 -20.77
CA GLY A 42 7.78 3.90 -21.47
C GLY A 42 6.55 3.48 -20.67
N GLU A 43 5.66 2.72 -21.28
CA GLU A 43 4.51 2.14 -20.57
C GLU A 43 4.98 1.05 -19.59
N LEU A 44 4.25 0.94 -18.48
CA LEU A 44 4.45 -0.13 -17.51
C LEU A 44 3.59 -1.32 -17.89
N ASP A 45 4.20 -2.49 -17.86
CA ASP A 45 3.48 -3.74 -18.02
C ASP A 45 2.71 -4.06 -16.72
N GLU A 46 1.74 -4.96 -16.81
CA GLU A 46 0.97 -5.42 -15.64
C GLU A 46 1.85 -5.77 -14.42
N PRO A 47 2.95 -6.54 -14.52
CA PRO A 47 3.80 -6.84 -13.36
C PRO A 47 4.47 -5.59 -12.76
N ASP A 48 4.84 -4.60 -13.57
CA ASP A 48 5.44 -3.37 -13.07
C ASP A 48 4.41 -2.52 -12.32
N VAL A 49 3.18 -2.47 -12.82
CA VAL A 49 2.05 -1.79 -12.14
C VAL A 49 1.79 -2.44 -10.78
N LEU A 50 1.79 -3.77 -10.71
CA LEU A 50 1.64 -4.50 -9.45
C LEU A 50 2.78 -4.19 -8.48
N ALA A 51 4.02 -4.17 -8.96
CA ALA A 51 5.18 -3.83 -8.13
C ALA A 51 5.11 -2.40 -7.54
N ILE A 52 4.49 -1.45 -8.24
CA ILE A 52 4.27 -0.10 -7.71
C ILE A 52 3.18 -0.10 -6.63
N LEU A 53 2.09 -0.83 -6.85
CA LEU A 53 1.03 -0.95 -5.85
C LEU A 53 1.53 -1.59 -4.56
N GLN A 54 2.40 -2.59 -4.68
CA GLN A 54 3.11 -3.19 -3.56
C GLN A 54 3.93 -2.16 -2.78
N LYS A 55 4.76 -1.35 -3.48
CA LYS A 55 5.51 -0.26 -2.85
C LYS A 55 4.61 0.73 -2.11
N GLU A 56 3.44 1.06 -2.68
CA GLU A 56 2.46 1.96 -2.06
C GLU A 56 1.80 1.35 -0.81
N VAL A 57 1.58 0.04 -0.77
CA VAL A 57 1.12 -0.69 0.42
C VAL A 57 2.20 -0.66 1.49
N LYS A 58 3.45 -1.00 1.13
CA LYS A 58 4.59 -0.96 2.06
C LYS A 58 4.78 0.42 2.72
N ALA A 59 4.72 1.50 1.94
CA ALA A 59 4.86 2.86 2.47
C ALA A 59 3.75 3.22 3.50
N ARG A 60 2.54 2.69 3.34
CA ARG A 60 1.44 2.87 4.30
C ARG A 60 1.64 2.06 5.57
N HIS A 61 2.24 0.89 5.48
CA HIS A 61 2.65 0.11 6.65
C HIS A 61 3.75 0.81 7.45
N GLU A 62 4.77 1.36 6.78
CA GLU A 62 5.80 2.19 7.44
C GLU A 62 5.16 3.39 8.15
N THR A 63 4.14 4.00 7.52
CA THR A 63 3.33 5.07 8.14
C THR A 63 2.60 4.57 9.39
N ILE A 64 2.06 3.35 9.40
CA ILE A 64 1.42 2.73 10.58
C ILE A 64 2.43 2.57 11.72
N GLU A 65 3.61 2.01 11.44
CA GLU A 65 4.64 1.80 12.46
C GLU A 65 5.12 3.12 13.05
N GLY A 66 5.40 4.13 12.21
CA GLY A 66 5.74 5.48 12.67
C GLY A 66 4.62 6.15 13.48
N ALA A 67 3.36 6.00 13.06
CA ALA A 67 2.21 6.52 13.78
C ALA A 67 1.98 5.81 15.12
N LYS A 68 2.25 4.51 15.20
CA LYS A 68 2.18 3.70 16.43
C LYS A 68 3.23 4.15 17.46
N GLN A 69 4.46 4.40 17.02
CA GLN A 69 5.50 4.97 17.88
C GLN A 69 5.14 6.37 18.39
N ALA A 70 4.41 7.16 17.57
CA ALA A 70 3.95 8.50 17.93
C ALA A 70 2.61 8.53 18.70
N GLY A 71 1.96 7.38 18.94
CA GLY A 71 0.64 7.30 19.60
C GLY A 71 -0.50 7.96 18.81
N ARG A 72 -0.42 7.96 17.48
CA ARG A 72 -1.40 8.58 16.57
C ARG A 72 -2.33 7.53 15.96
N ASP A 73 -3.24 7.00 16.77
CA ASP A 73 -4.23 5.99 16.36
C ASP A 73 -5.15 6.44 15.22
N ASP A 74 -5.34 7.75 15.06
CA ASP A 74 -6.06 8.36 13.94
C ASP A 74 -5.39 8.02 12.60
N LEU A 75 -4.07 8.17 12.54
CA LEU A 75 -3.28 7.89 11.33
C LEU A 75 -3.17 6.39 11.06
N ILE A 76 -3.10 5.57 12.11
CA ILE A 76 -3.08 4.10 11.98
C ILE A 76 -4.38 3.61 11.35
N SER A 77 -5.52 4.11 11.83
CA SER A 77 -6.84 3.72 11.32
C SER A 77 -6.99 4.10 9.85
N ILE A 78 -6.63 5.34 9.51
CA ILE A 78 -6.64 5.83 8.12
C ILE A 78 -5.75 4.95 7.24
N ALA A 79 -4.49 4.72 7.63
CA ALA A 79 -3.56 3.94 6.82
C ALA A 79 -4.02 2.50 6.61
N LYS A 80 -4.65 1.87 7.61
CA LYS A 80 -5.26 0.53 7.47
C LYS A 80 -6.41 0.52 6.46
N GLU A 81 -7.28 1.51 6.50
CA GLU A 81 -8.35 1.63 5.51
C GLU A 81 -7.78 1.88 4.09
N GLU A 82 -6.71 2.66 3.98
CA GLU A 82 -6.04 2.86 2.68
C GLU A 82 -5.41 1.57 2.13
N ILE A 83 -4.77 0.77 2.99
CA ILE A 83 -4.21 -0.53 2.61
C ILE A 83 -5.32 -1.47 2.12
N ALA A 84 -6.43 -1.56 2.84
CA ALA A 84 -7.56 -2.40 2.45
C ALA A 84 -8.07 -2.05 1.05
N VAL A 85 -8.13 -0.75 0.71
CA VAL A 85 -8.48 -0.31 -0.65
C VAL A 85 -7.45 -0.76 -1.68
N LEU A 86 -6.15 -0.65 -1.41
CA LEU A 86 -5.10 -1.07 -2.35
C LEU A 86 -5.07 -2.59 -2.56
N GLU A 87 -5.32 -3.36 -1.50
CA GLU A 87 -5.37 -4.83 -1.54
C GLU A 87 -6.46 -5.35 -2.49
N GLU A 88 -7.55 -4.61 -2.71
CA GLU A 88 -8.58 -4.97 -3.69
C GLU A 88 -8.03 -5.05 -5.14
N TYR A 89 -6.91 -4.39 -5.42
CA TYR A 89 -6.28 -4.35 -6.74
C TYR A 89 -5.07 -5.28 -6.85
N LEU A 90 -4.62 -5.86 -5.74
CA LEU A 90 -3.51 -6.81 -5.71
C LEU A 90 -4.02 -8.27 -5.82
N PRO A 91 -3.29 -9.16 -6.52
CA PRO A 91 -3.51 -10.59 -6.44
C PRO A 91 -3.38 -11.08 -5.00
N GLN A 92 -4.26 -12.00 -4.57
CA GLN A 92 -4.21 -12.57 -3.21
C GLN A 92 -2.83 -13.14 -2.81
N ALA A 93 -2.08 -13.69 -3.77
CA ALA A 93 -0.73 -14.18 -3.52
C ALA A 93 0.24 -13.04 -3.13
N LEU A 94 0.15 -11.90 -3.81
CA LEU A 94 0.98 -10.73 -3.53
C LEU A 94 0.59 -10.09 -2.19
N SER A 95 -0.71 -10.00 -1.87
CA SER A 95 -1.17 -9.51 -0.56
C SER A 95 -0.67 -10.38 0.59
N ARG A 96 -0.61 -11.71 0.41
CA ARG A 96 -0.15 -12.64 1.45
C ARG A 96 1.36 -12.55 1.66
N GLU A 97 2.14 -12.51 0.57
CA GLU A 97 3.60 -12.36 0.65
C GLU A 97 4.01 -11.02 1.28
N GLU A 98 3.27 -9.94 1.00
CA GLU A 98 3.50 -8.66 1.65
C GLU A 98 3.13 -8.69 3.13
N LEU A 99 1.98 -9.25 3.51
CA LEU A 99 1.63 -9.46 4.92
C LEU A 99 2.72 -10.24 5.66
N GLU A 100 3.25 -11.31 5.07
CA GLU A 100 4.31 -12.12 5.68
C GLU A 100 5.67 -11.39 5.73
N GLY A 101 6.02 -10.65 4.69
CA GLY A 101 7.25 -9.85 4.62
C GLY A 101 7.23 -8.68 5.61
N LEU A 102 6.11 -7.99 5.71
CA LEU A 102 5.91 -6.84 6.59
C LEU A 102 5.78 -7.25 8.06
N VAL A 103 5.19 -8.42 8.37
CA VAL A 103 5.24 -8.97 9.74
C VAL A 103 6.68 -9.23 10.16
N LYS A 104 7.53 -9.74 9.26
CA LYS A 104 8.96 -9.93 9.55
C LYS A 104 9.69 -8.60 9.70
N GLU A 105 9.46 -7.62 8.82
CA GLU A 105 10.09 -6.29 8.91
C GLU A 105 9.64 -5.54 10.18
N ALA A 106 8.35 -5.53 10.52
CA ALA A 106 7.84 -4.94 11.75
C ALA A 106 8.44 -5.59 13.01
N ILE A 107 8.67 -6.91 13.01
CA ILE A 107 9.38 -7.60 14.10
C ILE A 107 10.85 -7.15 14.18
N THR A 108 11.46 -6.81 13.05
CA THR A 108 12.87 -6.41 12.96
C THR A 108 13.08 -4.93 13.32
N GLU A 109 12.17 -4.03 12.90
CA GLU A 109 12.24 -2.58 13.17
C GLU A 109 11.67 -2.18 14.54
N SER A 110 10.72 -2.93 15.10
CA SER A 110 10.20 -2.65 16.45
C SER A 110 11.18 -2.98 17.58
N GLY A 111 12.37 -3.52 17.27
CA GLY A 111 13.34 -3.84 18.30
C GLY A 111 12.71 -4.69 19.40
N ALA A 112 11.95 -5.72 19.03
CA ALA A 112 11.65 -6.80 19.95
C ALA A 112 12.96 -7.54 20.25
N THR A 113 13.80 -6.91 21.04
CA THR A 113 14.90 -7.49 21.80
C THR A 113 14.31 -8.47 22.81
N SER A 114 13.72 -9.56 22.34
CA SER A 114 13.82 -10.84 23.04
C SER A 114 15.16 -11.47 22.68
N ILE A 115 16.24 -10.80 23.09
CA ILE A 115 17.55 -11.41 23.30
C ILE A 115 17.90 -11.19 24.78
N MET A 116 16.99 -11.58 25.69
CA MET A 116 17.33 -11.67 27.11
C MET A 116 16.56 -12.74 27.89
N GLU A 117 16.10 -13.82 27.25
CA GLU A 117 15.62 -15.03 27.94
C GLU A 117 16.00 -16.34 27.21
N MET A 118 17.20 -16.41 26.65
CA MET A 118 17.89 -17.68 26.43
C MET A 118 19.35 -17.51 26.83
N GLY A 119 19.64 -17.81 28.10
CA GLY A 119 20.97 -17.76 28.72
C GLY A 119 20.88 -17.68 30.23
#